data_AF-A0A937CBK8-F1
#
_entry.id   AF-A0A937CBK8-F1
#
_cell.length_a   1.000
_cell.length_b   1.000
_cell.length_c   1.000
_cell.angle_alpha   90.00
_cell.angle_beta   90.00
_cell.angle_gamma   90.00
#
_symmetry.space_group_name_H-M   'P 1'
#
loop_
_entity.id
_entity.type
_entity.pdbx_description
1 polymer ?
#
loop_
_entity_poly.entity_id
_entity_poly.type
_entity_poly.pdbx_seq_one_letter_code
_entity_poly.pdbx_strand_id
1 'polypeptide(L)'
;MKAHLQILPAILGISLLLACNQKTTTPTATEITDSKKQIAAMLDSFNVAAANADYIRYFNFYTEDATFNGTDATENWDKAAYMIWAKPFFDKKTTWNFTAIKRNIYFGKNADIAWFEELLNTQMKICRGSGVVVKQGNDWKVQQYVLSTTIPNSQLHTVSKIKTQEEDSMIIKLSDKEYCLILTLKKQQYHRKYNSRQGKIKSLFKNSGLWHKHPKGRYYKEQQ
;
A
#
# COMPACT_ATOMS: atom_id res chain seq x y z
N MET A 1 -27.63 43.45 55.56
CA MET A 1 -28.14 42.07 55.68
C MET A 1 -27.41 41.19 54.69
N LYS A 2 -26.76 40.14 55.21
CA LYS A 2 -26.00 39.15 54.45
C LYS A 2 -26.96 38.20 53.73
N ALA A 3 -26.67 37.87 52.47
CA ALA A 3 -26.95 36.55 51.91
C ALA A 3 -26.04 36.33 50.68
N HIS A 4 -24.87 35.76 50.94
CA HIS A 4 -24.12 35.01 49.94
C HIS A 4 -24.88 33.72 49.68
N LEU A 5 -25.24 33.43 48.43
CA LEU A 5 -25.61 32.08 47.99
C LEU A 5 -24.66 31.68 46.87
N GLN A 6 -23.61 30.95 47.24
CA GLN A 6 -22.78 30.19 46.32
C GLN A 6 -23.51 28.88 46.00
N ILE A 7 -23.73 28.57 44.72
CA ILE A 7 -24.00 27.21 44.26
C ILE A 7 -22.94 26.87 43.21
N LEU A 8 -22.18 25.82 43.51
CA LEU A 8 -21.04 25.30 42.76
C LEU A 8 -21.42 24.73 41.37
N PRO A 9 -20.44 24.55 40.46
CA PRO A 9 -20.63 24.13 39.07
C PRO A 9 -20.70 22.60 38.96
N ALA A 10 -21.70 22.07 38.24
CA ALA A 10 -21.78 20.63 38.00
C ALA A 10 -22.54 20.29 36.72
N ILE A 11 -22.07 20.76 35.56
CA ILE A 11 -22.45 20.16 34.26
C ILE A 11 -21.18 20.08 33.38
N LEU A 12 -20.19 19.34 33.88
CA LEU A 12 -19.03 18.92 33.09
C LEU A 12 -18.86 17.42 33.32
N GLY A 13 -19.48 16.58 32.50
CA GLY A 13 -19.23 15.14 32.57
C GLY A 13 -20.37 14.19 32.23
N ILE A 14 -21.14 14.41 31.17
CA ILE A 14 -21.95 13.33 30.55
C ILE A 14 -21.94 13.52 29.03
N SER A 15 -20.84 13.20 28.36
CA SER A 15 -20.80 13.02 26.89
C SER A 15 -19.66 12.11 26.43
N LEU A 16 -19.23 11.15 27.27
CA LEU A 16 -18.09 10.28 26.96
C LEU A 16 -18.40 8.78 27.11
N LEU A 17 -19.57 8.32 26.66
CA LEU A 17 -19.91 6.88 26.60
C LEU A 17 -20.66 6.44 25.32
N LEU A 18 -20.44 7.12 24.19
CA LEU A 18 -20.70 6.52 22.88
C LEU A 18 -19.45 5.74 22.43
N ALA A 19 -19.03 4.79 23.25
CA ALA A 19 -18.04 3.79 22.84
C ALA A 19 -18.70 2.90 21.78
N CYS A 20 -18.18 3.01 20.56
CA CYS A 20 -18.59 2.28 19.36
C CYS A 20 -18.96 0.82 19.62
N ASN A 21 -20.26 0.52 19.52
CA ASN A 21 -20.73 -0.83 19.24
C ASN A 21 -20.93 -0.96 17.72
N GLN A 22 -19.85 -0.86 16.95
CA GLN A 22 -19.90 -1.28 15.55
C GLN A 22 -19.94 -2.80 15.55
N LYS A 23 -21.16 -3.36 15.61
CA LYS A 23 -21.37 -4.75 15.17
C LYS A 23 -20.88 -4.81 13.73
N THR A 24 -19.73 -5.43 13.51
CA THR A 24 -19.34 -5.93 12.19
C THR A 24 -20.31 -7.05 11.84
N THR A 25 -21.46 -6.66 11.30
CA THR A 25 -22.45 -7.58 10.77
C THR A 25 -21.84 -8.19 9.51
N THR A 26 -21.69 -9.51 9.47
CA THR A 26 -21.29 -10.19 8.26
C THR A 26 -22.27 -9.82 7.14
N PRO A 27 -21.78 -9.39 5.96
CA PRO A 27 -22.64 -9.00 4.85
C PRO A 27 -23.50 -10.17 4.39
N THR A 28 -24.75 -9.88 4.08
CA THR A 28 -25.73 -10.83 3.53
C THR A 28 -25.37 -11.20 2.09
N ALA A 29 -25.87 -12.35 1.61
CA ALA A 29 -25.65 -12.78 0.22
C ALA A 29 -26.18 -11.77 -0.82
N THR A 30 -27.26 -11.06 -0.49
CA THR A 30 -27.82 -9.99 -1.33
C THR A 30 -26.87 -8.80 -1.42
N GLU A 31 -26.34 -8.32 -0.28
CA GLU A 31 -25.37 -7.21 -0.25
C GLU A 31 -24.09 -7.54 -1.03
N ILE A 32 -23.62 -8.78 -0.95
CA ILE A 32 -22.49 -9.28 -1.76
C ILE A 32 -22.82 -9.23 -3.25
N THR A 33 -24.02 -9.69 -3.63
CA THR A 33 -24.46 -9.71 -5.02
C THR A 33 -24.57 -8.29 -5.59
N ASP A 34 -25.11 -7.35 -4.83
CA ASP A 34 -25.24 -5.96 -5.24
C ASP A 34 -23.89 -5.25 -5.30
N SER A 35 -23.02 -5.48 -4.31
CA SER A 35 -21.65 -4.96 -4.33
C SER A 35 -20.87 -5.49 -5.53
N LYS A 36 -21.07 -6.76 -5.91
CA LYS A 36 -20.45 -7.36 -7.10
C LYS A 36 -20.88 -6.65 -8.39
N LYS A 37 -22.16 -6.30 -8.52
CA LYS A 37 -22.68 -5.52 -9.66
C LYS A 37 -22.12 -4.11 -9.68
N GLN A 38 -22.05 -3.44 -8.52
CA GLN A 38 -21.49 -2.11 -8.38
C GLN A 38 -20.02 -2.06 -8.79
N ILE A 39 -19.21 -3.00 -8.31
CA ILE A 39 -17.78 -3.11 -8.67
C ILE A 39 -17.63 -3.38 -10.17
N ALA A 40 -18.42 -4.28 -10.75
CA ALA A 40 -18.36 -4.56 -12.18
C ALA A 40 -18.67 -3.31 -13.02
N ALA A 41 -19.76 -2.60 -12.70
CA ALA A 41 -20.14 -1.36 -13.38
C ALA A 41 -19.11 -0.23 -13.19
N MET A 42 -18.49 -0.15 -12.01
CA MET A 42 -17.40 0.78 -11.72
C MET A 42 -16.18 0.49 -12.61
N LEU A 43 -15.74 -0.77 -12.70
CA LEU A 43 -14.60 -1.17 -13.53
C LEU A 43 -14.87 -0.98 -15.04
N ASP A 44 -16.11 -1.18 -15.49
CA ASP A 44 -16.49 -0.87 -16.87
C ASP A 44 -16.46 0.65 -17.13
N SER A 45 -16.96 1.45 -16.19
CA SER A 45 -16.92 2.92 -16.27
C SER A 45 -15.49 3.47 -16.20
N PHE A 46 -14.62 2.82 -15.43
CA PHE A 46 -13.19 3.08 -15.35
C PHE A 46 -12.51 2.90 -16.71
N ASN A 47 -12.78 1.78 -17.39
CA ASN A 47 -12.26 1.53 -18.73
C ASN A 47 -12.83 2.51 -19.77
N VAL A 48 -14.11 2.87 -19.68
CA VAL A 48 -14.72 3.89 -20.55
C VAL A 48 -14.10 5.28 -20.34
N ALA A 49 -13.81 5.66 -19.10
CA ALA A 49 -13.14 6.94 -18.81
C ALA A 49 -11.75 6.99 -19.44
N ALA A 50 -10.99 5.90 -19.37
CA ALA A 50 -9.71 5.79 -20.07
C ALA A 50 -9.88 5.89 -21.59
N ALA A 51 -10.79 5.11 -22.18
CA ALA A 51 -11.02 5.08 -23.63
C ALA A 51 -11.40 6.47 -24.19
N ASN A 52 -12.12 7.27 -23.41
CA ASN A 52 -12.51 8.64 -23.77
C ASN A 52 -11.46 9.70 -23.40
N ALA A 53 -10.31 9.29 -22.85
CA ALA A 53 -9.28 10.18 -22.31
C ALA A 53 -9.81 11.18 -21.28
N ASP A 54 -10.80 10.78 -20.47
CA ASP A 54 -11.34 11.56 -19.37
C ASP A 54 -10.44 11.42 -18.14
N TYR A 55 -9.37 12.22 -18.11
CA TYR A 55 -8.32 12.17 -17.10
C TYR A 55 -8.86 12.30 -15.67
N ILE A 56 -9.71 13.30 -15.43
CA ILE A 56 -10.24 13.58 -14.09
C ILE A 56 -11.13 12.42 -13.63
N ARG A 57 -12.06 11.96 -14.47
CA ARG A 57 -12.95 10.86 -14.11
C ARG A 57 -12.18 9.56 -13.90
N TYR A 58 -11.18 9.28 -14.76
CA TYR A 58 -10.36 8.08 -14.64
C TYR A 58 -9.64 8.01 -13.29
N PHE A 59 -8.95 9.09 -12.91
CA PHE A 59 -8.21 9.12 -11.64
C PHE A 59 -9.11 9.26 -10.40
N ASN A 60 -10.36 9.67 -10.55
CA ASN A 60 -11.35 9.68 -9.47
C ASN A 60 -11.80 8.26 -9.03
N PHE A 61 -11.62 7.25 -9.88
CA PHE A 61 -11.85 5.85 -9.51
C PHE A 61 -10.78 5.29 -8.57
N TYR A 62 -9.61 5.92 -8.44
CA TYR A 62 -8.56 5.48 -7.54
C TYR A 62 -8.73 6.09 -6.13
N THR A 63 -8.33 5.34 -5.10
CA THR A 63 -8.04 5.91 -3.79
C THR A 63 -6.81 6.82 -3.88
N GLU A 64 -6.62 7.70 -2.89
CA GLU A 64 -5.51 8.67 -2.95
C GLU A 64 -4.14 8.00 -2.85
N ASP A 65 -4.07 6.89 -2.11
CA ASP A 65 -2.88 6.08 -1.87
C ASP A 65 -2.81 4.85 -2.80
N ALA A 66 -3.55 4.84 -3.90
CA ALA A 66 -3.61 3.69 -4.78
C ALA A 66 -2.30 3.46 -5.53
N THR A 67 -2.07 2.22 -5.97
CA THR A 67 -0.93 1.86 -6.83
C THR A 67 -1.37 1.30 -8.18
N PHE A 68 -0.55 1.55 -9.20
CA PHE A 68 -0.70 0.96 -10.52
C PHE A 68 0.61 0.26 -10.93
N ASN A 69 0.48 -1.00 -11.31
CA ASN A 69 1.55 -1.78 -11.91
C ASN A 69 1.22 -1.98 -13.38
N GLY A 70 2.08 -1.43 -14.24
CA GLY A 70 1.96 -1.56 -15.67
C GLY A 70 2.47 -2.90 -16.18
N THR A 71 2.60 -2.99 -17.50
CA THR A 71 3.01 -4.21 -18.19
C THR A 71 4.52 -4.40 -18.25
N ASP A 72 5.29 -3.32 -18.12
CA ASP A 72 6.75 -3.38 -18.05
C ASP A 72 7.23 -3.52 -16.60
N ALA A 73 8.33 -4.25 -16.39
CA ALA A 73 8.83 -4.57 -15.06
C ALA A 73 9.27 -3.35 -14.23
N THR A 74 9.50 -2.20 -14.87
CA THR A 74 9.84 -0.93 -14.21
C THR A 74 8.60 -0.10 -13.85
N GLU A 75 7.42 -0.50 -14.32
CA GLU A 75 6.16 0.22 -14.13
C GLU A 75 5.50 -0.15 -12.81
N ASN A 76 5.89 0.57 -11.76
CA ASN A 76 5.25 0.52 -10.44
C ASN A 76 5.16 1.94 -9.89
N TRP A 77 3.94 2.47 -9.84
CA TRP A 77 3.69 3.84 -9.45
C TRP A 77 2.64 3.91 -8.34
N ASP A 78 2.82 4.84 -7.41
CA ASP A 78 1.68 5.41 -6.69
C ASP A 78 0.83 6.26 -7.63
N LYS A 79 -0.41 6.57 -7.22
CA LYS A 79 -1.36 7.35 -8.02
C LYS A 79 -0.77 8.70 -8.48
N ALA A 80 -0.04 9.41 -7.63
CA ALA A 80 0.49 10.73 -7.97
C ALA A 80 1.53 10.64 -9.10
N ALA A 81 2.46 9.70 -9.01
CA ALA A 81 3.44 9.42 -10.06
C ALA A 81 2.75 8.91 -11.34
N TYR A 82 1.75 8.02 -11.20
CA TYR A 82 1.00 7.50 -12.33
C TYR A 82 0.23 8.59 -13.07
N MET A 83 -0.39 9.52 -12.33
CA MET A 83 -1.07 10.69 -12.88
C MET A 83 -0.14 11.54 -13.75
N ILE A 84 1.09 11.78 -13.29
CA ILE A 84 2.09 12.54 -14.05
C ILE A 84 2.50 11.77 -15.31
N TRP A 85 2.83 10.49 -15.16
CA TRP A 85 3.26 9.63 -16.27
C TRP A 85 2.16 9.47 -17.34
N ALA A 86 0.89 9.33 -16.92
CA ALA A 86 -0.24 9.11 -17.81
C ALA A 86 -0.68 10.36 -18.57
N LYS A 87 -0.45 11.56 -18.00
CA LYS A 87 -0.98 12.83 -18.52
C LYS A 87 -0.73 13.06 -20.03
N PRO A 88 0.47 12.81 -20.58
CA PRO A 88 0.71 13.00 -22.01
C PRO A 88 -0.14 12.09 -22.91
N PHE A 89 -0.49 10.89 -22.45
CA PHE A 89 -1.34 9.95 -23.21
C PHE A 89 -2.80 10.40 -23.21
N PHE A 90 -3.30 10.88 -22.06
CA PHE A 90 -4.64 11.46 -21.95
C PHE A 90 -4.77 12.74 -22.78
N ASP A 91 -3.78 13.64 -22.76
CA ASP A 91 -3.80 14.87 -23.55
C ASP A 91 -3.80 14.60 -25.06
N LYS A 92 -3.08 13.56 -25.50
CA LYS A 92 -3.03 13.13 -26.89
C LYS A 92 -4.19 12.22 -27.30
N LYS A 93 -5.05 11.82 -26.35
CA LYS A 93 -6.11 10.82 -26.55
C LYS A 93 -5.61 9.49 -27.11
N THR A 94 -4.40 9.09 -26.71
CA THR A 94 -3.77 7.81 -27.07
C THR A 94 -3.80 6.85 -25.89
N THR A 95 -4.88 6.88 -25.13
CA THR A 95 -5.09 6.06 -23.94
C THR A 95 -5.49 4.64 -24.30
N TRP A 96 -5.51 3.78 -23.29
CA TRP A 96 -5.99 2.41 -23.41
C TRP A 96 -7.51 2.37 -23.65
N ASN A 97 -7.93 1.45 -24.51
CA ASN A 97 -9.33 1.16 -24.79
C ASN A 97 -9.57 -0.33 -24.54
N PHE A 98 -10.03 -0.64 -23.32
CA PHE A 98 -10.15 -1.99 -22.83
C PHE A 98 -11.63 -2.37 -22.65
N THR A 99 -11.98 -3.60 -23.00
CA THR A 99 -13.30 -4.18 -22.73
C THR A 99 -13.13 -5.50 -21.98
N ALA A 100 -13.84 -5.69 -20.87
CA ALA A 100 -13.80 -6.95 -20.16
C ALA A 100 -14.48 -8.09 -20.94
N ILE A 101 -13.79 -9.22 -21.04
CA ILE A 101 -14.26 -10.48 -21.62
C ILE A 101 -14.84 -11.36 -20.51
N LYS A 102 -14.10 -11.46 -19.40
CA LYS A 102 -14.46 -12.26 -18.23
C LYS A 102 -13.98 -11.53 -17.00
N ARG A 103 -14.79 -11.49 -15.94
CA ARG A 103 -14.43 -10.87 -14.67
C ARG A 103 -14.92 -11.72 -13.50
N ASN A 104 -14.03 -11.99 -12.57
CA ASN A 104 -14.33 -12.60 -11.29
C ASN A 104 -14.03 -11.60 -10.17
N ILE A 105 -14.91 -11.54 -9.17
CA ILE A 105 -14.83 -10.62 -8.03
C ILE A 105 -15.08 -11.43 -6.77
N TYR A 106 -14.23 -11.22 -5.78
CA TYR A 106 -14.18 -11.91 -4.50
C TYR A 106 -14.14 -10.87 -3.38
N PHE A 107 -14.60 -11.24 -2.19
CA PHE A 107 -14.74 -10.30 -1.08
C PHE A 107 -13.97 -10.75 0.15
N GLY A 108 -13.45 -9.77 0.89
CA GLY A 108 -13.03 -9.98 2.27
C GLY A 108 -14.23 -10.27 3.17
N LYS A 109 -13.97 -10.72 4.40
CA LYS A 109 -15.00 -11.13 5.36
C LYS A 109 -16.07 -10.08 5.61
N ASN A 110 -15.70 -8.81 5.59
CA ASN A 110 -16.59 -7.67 5.88
C ASN A 110 -17.16 -7.02 4.61
N ALA A 111 -16.77 -7.48 3.41
CA ALA A 111 -17.12 -6.90 2.11
C ALA A 111 -16.96 -5.37 1.98
N ASP A 112 -16.00 -4.81 2.73
CA ASP A 112 -15.45 -3.46 2.59
C ASP A 112 -14.24 -3.43 1.66
N ILE A 113 -13.64 -4.59 1.41
CA ILE A 113 -12.57 -4.85 0.44
C ILE A 113 -12.98 -6.00 -0.49
N ALA A 114 -12.63 -5.87 -1.76
CA ALA A 114 -12.78 -6.91 -2.77
C ALA A 114 -11.54 -6.99 -3.65
N TRP A 115 -11.25 -8.18 -4.16
CA TRP A 115 -10.24 -8.37 -5.21
C TRP A 115 -10.88 -8.95 -6.45
N PHE A 116 -10.34 -8.59 -7.60
CA PHE A 116 -10.86 -9.03 -8.88
C PHE A 116 -9.74 -9.50 -9.80
N GLU A 117 -10.13 -10.34 -10.74
CA GLU A 117 -9.34 -10.68 -11.91
C GLU A 117 -10.24 -10.63 -13.14
N GLU A 118 -9.69 -10.10 -14.23
CA GLU A 118 -10.38 -9.98 -15.49
C GLU A 118 -9.47 -10.30 -16.67
N LEU A 119 -10.07 -10.86 -17.70
CA LEU A 119 -9.48 -10.89 -19.05
C LEU A 119 -10.06 -9.72 -19.84
N LEU A 120 -9.17 -8.96 -20.47
CA LEU A 120 -9.51 -7.77 -21.22
C LEU A 120 -9.20 -7.97 -22.70
N ASN A 121 -10.12 -7.55 -23.56
CA ASN A 121 -9.82 -7.27 -24.95
C ASN A 121 -9.17 -5.88 -25.03
N THR A 122 -7.95 -5.81 -25.55
CA THR A 122 -7.13 -4.59 -25.58
C THR A 122 -6.45 -4.42 -26.94
N GLN A 123 -5.81 -3.26 -27.16
CA GLN A 123 -4.93 -3.06 -28.31
C GLN A 123 -3.75 -4.04 -28.34
N MET A 124 -3.35 -4.59 -27.19
CA MET A 124 -2.28 -5.59 -27.02
C MET A 124 -2.79 -7.04 -27.08
N LYS A 125 -4.02 -7.27 -27.58
CA LYS A 125 -4.77 -8.55 -27.46
C LYS A 125 -5.17 -8.82 -26.01
N ILE A 126 -5.16 -10.08 -25.56
CA ILE A 126 -5.66 -10.43 -24.22
C ILE A 126 -4.65 -9.93 -23.19
N CYS A 127 -5.09 -8.98 -22.36
CA CYS A 127 -4.41 -8.63 -21.12
C CYS A 127 -5.19 -9.18 -19.93
N ARG A 128 -4.49 -9.36 -18.82
CA ARG A 128 -5.09 -9.66 -17.52
C ARG A 128 -5.04 -8.40 -16.67
N GLY A 129 -6.21 -7.89 -16.31
CA GLY A 129 -6.37 -6.92 -15.25
C GLY A 129 -6.59 -7.65 -13.93
N SER A 130 -5.97 -7.21 -12.86
CA SER A 130 -6.28 -7.70 -11.52
C SER A 130 -6.06 -6.59 -10.51
N GLY A 131 -6.70 -6.67 -9.36
CA GLY A 131 -6.55 -5.59 -8.40
C GLY A 131 -7.41 -5.76 -7.16
N VAL A 132 -7.29 -4.74 -6.31
CA VAL A 132 -8.04 -4.58 -5.08
C VAL A 132 -8.89 -3.32 -5.21
N VAL A 133 -10.15 -3.43 -4.82
CA VAL A 133 -11.05 -2.30 -4.65
C VAL A 133 -11.50 -2.22 -3.20
N VAL A 134 -11.64 -1.00 -2.70
CA VAL A 134 -12.11 -0.70 -1.34
C VAL A 134 -13.33 0.19 -1.39
N LYS A 135 -14.19 0.04 -0.40
CA LYS A 135 -15.40 0.86 -0.26
C LYS A 135 -15.05 2.15 0.48
N GLN A 136 -15.28 3.30 -0.14
CA GLN A 136 -15.15 4.62 0.46
C GLN A 136 -16.52 5.31 0.45
N GLY A 137 -17.18 5.31 1.60
CA GLY A 137 -18.58 5.73 1.69
C GLY A 137 -19.49 4.79 0.90
N ASN A 138 -20.20 5.33 -0.10
CA ASN A 138 -21.06 4.54 -0.99
C ASN A 138 -20.37 4.08 -2.28
N ASP A 139 -19.13 4.54 -2.52
CA ASP A 139 -18.42 4.29 -3.77
C ASP A 139 -17.36 3.20 -3.61
N TRP A 140 -17.14 2.44 -4.67
CA TRP A 140 -16.00 1.53 -4.78
C TRP A 140 -14.87 2.22 -5.53
N LYS A 141 -13.65 2.10 -4.99
CA LYS A 141 -12.44 2.69 -5.58
C LYS A 141 -11.34 1.67 -5.71
N VAL A 142 -10.52 1.82 -6.76
CA VAL A 142 -9.31 1.04 -7.00
C VAL A 142 -8.25 1.43 -5.98
N GLN A 143 -7.82 0.47 -5.18
CA GLN A 143 -6.67 0.59 -4.25
C GLN A 143 -5.39 0.09 -4.91
N GLN A 144 -5.48 -0.96 -5.73
CA GLN A 144 -4.37 -1.50 -6.50
C GLN A 144 -4.90 -1.97 -7.84
N TYR A 145 -4.17 -1.67 -8.91
CA TYR A 145 -4.41 -2.25 -10.22
C TYR A 145 -3.10 -2.81 -10.79
N VAL A 146 -3.17 -4.00 -11.36
CA VAL A 146 -2.07 -4.67 -12.05
C VAL A 146 -2.55 -5.06 -13.44
N LEU A 147 -1.88 -4.53 -14.46
CA LEU A 147 -2.10 -4.89 -15.84
C LEU A 147 -0.96 -5.79 -16.33
N SER A 148 -1.28 -6.97 -16.86
CA SER A 148 -0.28 -7.88 -17.41
C SER A 148 -0.64 -8.30 -18.82
N THR A 149 0.34 -8.29 -19.72
CA THR A 149 0.19 -8.95 -21.03
C THR A 149 0.12 -10.45 -20.82
N THR A 150 -0.76 -11.13 -21.56
CA THR A 150 -0.80 -12.60 -21.54
C THR A 150 0.00 -13.16 -22.70
N ILE A 151 0.82 -14.18 -22.43
CA ILE A 151 1.58 -14.90 -23.46
C ILE A 151 0.98 -16.31 -23.57
N PRO A 152 0.53 -16.73 -24.77
CA PRO A 152 0.17 -18.13 -24.99
C PRO A 152 1.33 -19.04 -24.63
N ASN A 153 1.07 -20.11 -23.86
CA ASN A 153 2.14 -21.03 -23.43
C ASN A 153 2.96 -21.60 -24.60
N SER A 154 2.34 -21.79 -25.77
CA SER A 154 3.02 -22.23 -27.00
C SER A 154 4.06 -21.24 -27.53
N GLN A 155 3.97 -19.96 -27.15
CA GLN A 155 4.88 -18.87 -27.56
C GLN A 155 5.86 -18.46 -26.46
N LEU A 156 5.70 -18.97 -25.23
CA LEU A 156 6.46 -18.51 -24.08
C LEU A 156 7.96 -18.62 -24.29
N HIS A 157 8.45 -19.74 -24.83
CA HIS A 157 9.88 -19.93 -25.10
C HIS A 157 10.44 -18.91 -26.09
N THR A 158 9.69 -18.56 -27.14
CA THR A 158 10.08 -17.54 -28.13
C THR A 158 10.17 -16.17 -27.47
N VAL A 159 9.15 -15.78 -26.70
CA VAL A 159 9.10 -14.49 -26.01
C VAL A 159 10.21 -14.38 -24.96
N SER A 160 10.47 -15.44 -24.19
CA SER A 160 11.55 -15.47 -23.20
C SER A 160 12.91 -15.21 -23.83
N LYS A 161 13.19 -15.77 -25.02
CA LYS A 161 14.45 -15.53 -25.74
C LYS A 161 14.60 -14.07 -26.17
N ILE A 162 13.52 -13.45 -26.64
CA ILE A 162 13.54 -12.06 -27.13
C ILE A 162 13.91 -11.09 -25.98
N LYS A 163 13.39 -11.32 -24.78
CA LYS A 163 13.59 -10.43 -23.62
C LYS A 163 14.80 -10.77 -22.75
N THR A 164 15.52 -11.86 -23.04
CA THR A 164 16.62 -12.37 -22.20
C THR A 164 17.70 -11.30 -21.95
N GLN A 165 18.22 -10.65 -23.00
CA GLN A 165 19.34 -9.72 -22.84
C GLN A 165 19.00 -8.52 -21.92
N GLU A 166 17.79 -7.98 -22.08
CA GLU A 166 17.31 -6.84 -21.30
C GLU A 166 16.98 -7.24 -19.87
N GLU A 167 16.21 -8.32 -19.70
CA GLU A 167 15.74 -8.74 -18.38
C GLU A 167 16.84 -9.40 -17.54
N ASP A 168 17.77 -10.16 -18.11
CA ASP A 168 18.90 -10.73 -17.35
C ASP A 168 19.73 -9.59 -16.72
N SER A 169 19.95 -8.52 -17.49
CA SER A 169 20.65 -7.33 -17.00
C SER A 169 19.88 -6.66 -15.85
N MET A 170 18.55 -6.64 -15.91
CA MET A 170 17.71 -6.12 -14.82
C MET A 170 17.71 -7.04 -13.60
N ILE A 171 17.58 -8.35 -13.79
CA ILE A 171 17.58 -9.37 -12.74
C ILE A 171 18.88 -9.29 -11.93
N ILE A 172 20.03 -9.18 -12.58
CA ILE A 172 21.33 -9.02 -11.91
C ILE A 172 21.32 -7.77 -11.03
N LYS A 173 20.96 -6.61 -11.61
CA LYS A 173 20.93 -5.33 -10.88
C LYS A 173 19.98 -5.34 -9.68
N LEU A 174 18.81 -5.97 -9.82
CA LEU A 174 17.82 -6.06 -8.75
C LEU A 174 18.26 -7.03 -7.64
N SER A 175 18.83 -8.17 -8.01
CA SER A 175 19.35 -9.16 -7.06
C SER A 175 20.51 -8.61 -6.25
N ASP A 176 21.42 -7.85 -6.89
CA ASP A 176 22.55 -7.21 -6.21
C ASP A 176 22.09 -6.14 -5.22
N LYS A 177 21.10 -5.32 -5.61
CA LYS A 177 20.50 -4.31 -4.71
C LYS A 177 19.86 -4.97 -3.49
N GLU A 178 19.12 -6.05 -3.68
CA GLU A 178 18.48 -6.79 -2.59
C GLU A 178 19.53 -7.36 -1.63
N TYR A 179 20.60 -7.96 -2.18
CA TYR A 179 21.73 -8.47 -1.38
C TYR A 179 22.42 -7.35 -0.58
N CYS A 180 22.68 -6.20 -1.20
CA CYS A 180 23.30 -5.03 -0.54
C CYS A 180 22.40 -4.45 0.57
N LEU A 181 21.08 -4.39 0.34
CA LEU A 181 20.12 -3.94 1.34
C LEU A 181 20.10 -4.88 2.55
N ILE A 182 20.06 -6.20 2.32
CA ILE A 182 20.10 -7.22 3.37
C ILE A 182 21.37 -7.08 4.21
N LEU A 183 22.54 -6.90 3.58
CA LEU A 183 23.80 -6.68 4.31
C LEU A 183 23.78 -5.39 5.13
N THR A 184 23.23 -4.31 4.58
CA THR A 184 23.11 -3.01 5.28
C THR A 184 22.23 -3.13 6.51
N LEU A 185 21.06 -3.78 6.39
CA LEU A 185 20.15 -4.01 7.50
C LEU A 185 20.77 -4.90 8.59
N LYS A 186 21.48 -5.97 8.20
CA LYS A 186 22.23 -6.83 9.15
C LYS A 186 23.29 -6.04 9.91
N LYS A 187 24.05 -5.17 9.23
CA LYS A 187 25.06 -4.30 9.85
C LYS A 187 24.42 -3.31 10.84
N GLN A 188 23.31 -2.68 10.48
CA GLN A 188 22.57 -1.77 11.37
C GLN A 188 22.04 -2.51 12.62
N GLN A 189 21.46 -3.69 12.46
CA GLN A 189 21.01 -4.51 13.59
C GLN A 189 22.16 -4.92 14.51
N TYR A 190 23.31 -5.30 13.94
CA TYR A 190 24.51 -5.59 14.71
C TYR A 190 24.96 -4.38 15.54
N HIS A 191 25.08 -3.20 14.94
CA HIS A 191 25.46 -1.98 15.66
C HIS A 191 24.46 -1.59 16.75
N ARG A 192 23.14 -1.75 16.50
CA ARG A 192 22.11 -1.54 17.53
C ARG A 192 22.29 -2.49 18.73
N LYS A 193 22.52 -3.78 18.47
CA LYS A 193 22.79 -4.78 19.53
C LYS A 193 24.09 -4.49 20.28
N TYR A 194 25.16 -4.11 19.57
CA TYR A 194 26.43 -3.73 20.17
C TYR A 194 26.28 -2.51 21.08
N ASN A 195 25.66 -1.43 20.60
CA ASN A 195 25.44 -0.22 21.39
C ASN A 195 24.53 -0.46 22.59
N SER A 196 23.49 -1.29 22.45
CA SER A 196 22.64 -1.72 23.57
C SER A 196 23.43 -2.49 24.63
N ARG A 197 24.29 -3.45 24.22
CA ARG A 197 25.17 -4.19 25.14
C ARG A 197 26.17 -3.26 25.83
N GLN A 198 26.79 -2.34 25.10
CA GLN A 198 27.71 -1.36 25.68
C GLN A 198 27.00 -0.42 26.67
N GLY A 199 25.77 0.00 26.36
CA GLY A 199 24.92 0.77 27.29
C GLY A 199 24.62 0.00 28.58
N LYS A 200 24.26 -1.28 28.46
CA LYS A 200 24.00 -2.17 29.61
C LYS A 200 25.26 -2.43 30.44
N ILE A 201 26.40 -2.64 29.80
CA ILE A 201 27.70 -2.80 30.47
C ILE A 201 28.06 -1.52 31.23
N LYS A 202 27.94 -0.35 30.60
CA LYS A 202 28.18 0.94 31.26
C LYS A 202 27.24 1.18 32.44
N SER A 203 25.96 0.80 32.35
CA SER A 203 25.03 0.96 33.49
C SER A 203 25.34 0.00 34.63
N LEU A 204 25.71 -1.26 34.34
CA LEU A 204 26.16 -2.23 35.34
C LEU A 204 27.39 -1.73 36.09
N PHE A 205 28.39 -1.21 35.38
CA PHE A 205 29.58 -0.63 36.00
C PHE A 205 29.30 0.65 36.80
N LYS A 206 28.31 1.46 36.39
CA LYS A 206 27.89 2.65 37.15
C LYS A 206 27.15 2.28 38.44
N ASN A 207 26.40 1.18 38.44
CA ASN A 207 25.59 0.74 39.58
C ASN A 207 26.35 -0.15 40.57
N SER A 208 27.49 -0.74 40.18
CA SER A 208 28.27 -1.64 41.05
C SER A 208 29.09 -0.92 42.12
N GLY A 209 29.05 0.42 42.20
CA GLY A 209 29.84 1.19 43.18
C GLY A 209 31.37 1.17 42.94
N LEU A 210 31.84 0.52 41.88
CA LEU A 210 33.26 0.32 41.57
C LEU A 210 33.96 1.53 40.92
N TRP A 211 33.38 2.73 41.02
CA TRP A 211 34.00 3.95 40.52
C TRP A 211 33.86 5.10 41.52
N HIS A 212 35.00 5.66 41.89
CA HIS A 212 35.08 6.92 42.63
C HIS A 212 35.13 8.08 41.62
N LYS A 213 34.23 9.06 41.78
CA LYS A 213 34.17 10.24 40.91
C LYS A 213 35.35 11.15 41.24
N HIS A 214 36.34 11.22 40.35
CA HIS A 214 37.43 12.18 40.52
C HIS A 214 36.85 13.62 40.47
N PRO A 215 37.32 14.57 41.30
CA PRO A 215 36.82 15.95 41.34
C PRO A 215 36.89 16.72 40.00
N LYS A 216 37.59 16.17 39.00
CA LYS A 216 37.74 16.74 37.65
C LYS A 216 36.90 16.02 36.57
N GLY A 217 35.95 15.18 36.96
CA GLY A 217 34.93 14.61 36.04
C GLY A 217 35.35 13.43 35.16
N ARG A 218 36.51 12.80 35.41
CA ARG A 218 36.91 11.55 34.72
C ARG A 218 36.82 10.35 35.65
N TYR A 219 36.40 9.22 35.08
CA TYR A 219 36.25 7.93 35.75
C TYR A 219 37.50 7.07 35.43
N TYR A 220 38.15 6.42 36.40
CA TYR A 220 39.21 5.39 36.19
C TYR A 220 38.93 4.06 36.94
N LYS A 221 39.34 2.93 36.33
CA LYS A 221 39.18 1.57 36.89
C LYS A 221 40.33 1.29 37.87
N GLU A 222 40.04 0.86 39.09
CA GLU A 222 41.08 0.35 40.00
C GLU A 222 41.72 -0.90 39.38
N GLN A 223 43.04 -0.85 39.19
CA GLN A 223 43.84 -2.04 38.94
C GLN A 223 44.16 -2.67 40.31
N GLN A 224 43.76 -3.93 40.49
CA GLN A 224 44.43 -4.83 41.43
C GLN A 224 45.64 -5.44 40.72
#